data_AF-D4ADK9-F1
#
_entry.id   AF-D4ADK9-F1
#
_cell.length_a   1.000
_cell.length_b   1.000
_cell.length_c   1.000
_cell.angle_alpha   90.00
_cell.angle_beta   90.00
_cell.angle_gamma   90.00
#
_symmetry.space_group_name_H-M   'P 1'
#
loop_
_entity.id
_entity.type
_entity.pdbx_description
1 polymer ?
#
loop_
_entity_poly.entity_id
_entity_poly.type
_entity_poly.pdbx_seq_one_letter_code
_entity_poly.pdbx_strand_id
1 'polypeptide(L)'
;MRTLGLLYLLTALPGILSEVQLQESGPGLVKPSQSLSLTCSVTGYSITSNYWGWIRKFPGNKMEWIGHISYSGSTSYNPSLKSRISITRDTSKNQFFLQLNSVTTEDTATYYCARYTVWS
;
A
#
# COMPACT_ATOMS: atom_id res chain seq x y z
N MET A 1 -27.45 -37.79 38.71
CA MET A 1 -26.09 -37.23 38.62
C MET A 1 -25.84 -36.82 37.17
N ARG A 2 -25.39 -35.57 36.97
CA ARG A 2 -24.81 -34.99 35.73
C ARG A 2 -25.77 -34.70 34.56
N THR A 3 -26.30 -33.48 34.62
CA THR A 3 -26.47 -32.57 33.47
C THR A 3 -25.19 -32.51 32.63
N LEU A 4 -25.30 -32.56 31.31
CA LEU A 4 -24.51 -31.73 30.38
C LEU A 4 -25.10 -31.93 28.99
N GLY A 5 -25.83 -30.90 28.56
CA GLY A 5 -26.47 -30.83 27.26
C GLY A 5 -25.47 -30.89 26.12
N LEU A 6 -25.95 -31.42 24.99
CA LEU A 6 -25.25 -31.46 23.73
C LEU A 6 -24.86 -30.03 23.31
N LEU A 7 -23.60 -29.66 23.53
CA LEU A 7 -22.99 -28.48 22.93
C LEU A 7 -22.61 -28.82 21.48
N TYR A 8 -23.53 -28.59 20.54
CA TYR A 8 -23.23 -28.65 19.11
C TYR A 8 -22.30 -27.49 18.73
N LEU A 9 -20.99 -27.71 18.79
CA LEU A 9 -19.99 -26.83 18.19
C LEU A 9 -20.06 -26.99 16.67
N LEU A 10 -20.88 -26.17 16.01
CA LEU A 10 -20.77 -25.92 14.58
C LEU A 10 -19.45 -25.19 14.33
N THR A 11 -18.35 -25.95 14.19
CA THR A 11 -17.11 -25.44 13.63
C THR A 11 -17.33 -25.23 12.14
N ALA A 12 -18.00 -24.14 11.78
CA ALA A 12 -17.89 -23.61 10.44
C ALA A 12 -16.42 -23.22 10.28
N LEU A 13 -15.61 -24.08 9.65
CA LEU A 13 -14.27 -23.72 9.17
C LEU A 13 -14.52 -22.74 8.03
N PRO A 14 -14.45 -21.42 8.23
CA PRO A 14 -14.52 -20.53 7.09
C PRO A 14 -13.23 -20.84 6.34
N GLY A 15 -13.33 -21.40 5.14
CA GLY A 15 -12.18 -21.48 4.26
C GLY A 15 -11.68 -20.06 4.07
N ILE A 16 -10.64 -19.66 4.80
CA ILE A 16 -10.03 -18.35 4.69
C ILE A 16 -9.30 -18.36 3.35
N LEU A 17 -10.03 -18.06 2.27
CA LEU A 17 -9.40 -17.53 1.08
C LEU A 17 -8.64 -16.29 1.55
N SER A 18 -7.32 -16.34 1.53
CA SER A 18 -6.49 -15.24 2.00
C SER A 18 -6.71 -14.05 1.05
N GLU A 19 -7.56 -13.12 1.46
CA GLU A 19 -7.80 -11.88 0.72
C GLU A 19 -6.52 -11.05 0.72
N VAL A 20 -6.26 -10.34 -0.39
CA VAL A 20 -5.10 -9.45 -0.48
C VAL A 20 -5.37 -8.21 0.35
N GLN A 21 -4.51 -7.95 1.33
CA GLN A 21 -4.60 -6.78 2.20
C GLN A 21 -3.40 -5.87 2.00
N LEU A 22 -3.67 -4.56 1.92
CA LEU A 22 -2.66 -3.51 1.82
C LEU A 22 -2.77 -2.64 3.07
N GLN A 23 -1.64 -2.40 3.72
CA GLN A 23 -1.57 -1.59 4.93
C GLN A 23 -0.54 -0.47 4.76
N GLU A 24 -1.03 0.76 4.63
CA GLU A 24 -0.23 1.98 4.60
C GLU A 24 0.26 2.35 6.01
N SER A 25 1.51 2.82 6.09
CA SER A 25 2.08 3.37 7.31
C SER A 25 3.14 4.44 7.00
N GLY A 26 3.36 5.36 7.92
CA GLY A 26 4.29 6.48 7.77
C GLY A 26 3.97 7.62 8.75
N PRO A 27 4.72 8.73 8.71
CA PRO A 27 4.45 9.87 9.57
C PRO A 27 3.15 10.56 9.13
N GLY A 28 2.28 10.92 10.09
CA GLY A 28 1.03 11.63 9.79
C GLY A 28 1.24 13.10 9.39
N LEU A 29 2.33 13.72 9.84
CA LEU A 29 2.70 15.10 9.54
C LEU A 29 4.21 15.21 9.36
N VAL A 30 4.64 15.98 8.38
CA VAL A 30 6.05 16.34 8.13
C VAL A 30 6.14 17.84 7.91
N LYS A 31 7.27 18.45 8.29
CA LYS A 31 7.47 19.88 8.05
C LYS A 31 7.77 20.14 6.57
N PRO A 32 7.48 21.34 6.06
CA PRO A 32 7.91 21.74 4.72
C PRO A 32 9.40 21.50 4.49
N SER A 33 9.77 21.17 3.25
CA SER A 33 11.13 20.86 2.80
C SER A 33 11.76 19.59 3.40
N GLN A 34 11.08 18.91 4.35
CA GLN A 34 11.48 17.58 4.78
C GLN A 34 11.07 16.53 3.75
N SER A 35 11.42 15.27 4.03
CA SER A 35 11.00 14.15 3.20
C SER A 35 9.94 13.31 3.91
N LEU A 36 8.98 12.82 3.14
CA LEU A 36 7.95 11.89 3.55
C LEU A 36 8.36 10.47 3.13
N SER A 37 8.36 9.54 4.08
CA SER A 37 8.62 8.12 3.83
C SER A 37 7.38 7.31 4.21
N LEU A 38 6.78 6.64 3.25
CA LEU A 38 5.62 5.76 3.44
C LEU A 38 6.00 4.31 3.15
N THR A 39 5.37 3.41 3.89
CA THR A 39 5.51 1.96 3.73
C THR A 39 4.14 1.36 3.41
N CYS A 40 4.13 0.43 2.47
CA CYS A 40 2.99 -0.43 2.22
C CYS A 40 3.35 -1.87 2.55
N SER A 41 2.62 -2.48 3.49
CA SER A 41 2.74 -3.91 3.79
C SER A 41 1.68 -4.68 3.03
N VAL A 42 2.07 -5.74 2.33
CA VAL A 42 1.17 -6.60 1.57
C VAL A 42 1.00 -7.92 2.30
N THR A 43 -0.25 -8.37 2.50
CA THR A 43 -0.58 -9.68 3.07
C THR A 43 -1.51 -10.44 2.13
N GLY A 44 -1.43 -11.77 2.11
CA GLY A 44 -2.23 -12.62 1.22
C GLY A 44 -1.76 -12.64 -0.24
N TYR A 45 -0.67 -11.93 -0.57
CA TYR A 45 -0.13 -11.86 -1.94
C TYR A 45 1.36 -11.53 -1.93
N SER A 46 2.13 -12.03 -2.91
CA SER A 46 3.57 -11.70 -3.03
C SER A 46 3.80 -10.44 -3.86
N ILE A 47 4.62 -9.51 -3.36
CA ILE A 47 5.00 -8.33 -4.13
C ILE A 47 5.83 -8.64 -5.39
N THR A 48 6.39 -9.85 -5.48
CA THR A 48 7.18 -10.31 -6.64
C THR A 48 6.33 -10.87 -7.77
N SER A 49 5.01 -10.68 -7.75
CA SER A 49 4.09 -11.26 -8.74
C SER A 49 3.17 -10.23 -9.40
N ASN A 50 3.35 -8.93 -9.14
CA ASN A 50 2.46 -7.89 -9.68
C ASN A 50 3.14 -6.51 -9.78
N TYR A 51 2.38 -5.48 -10.14
CA TYR A 51 2.79 -4.09 -10.03
C TYR A 51 2.12 -3.45 -8.82
N TRP A 52 2.88 -2.63 -8.11
CA TRP A 52 2.46 -1.96 -6.89
C TRP A 52 2.71 -0.48 -7.02
N GLY A 53 1.72 0.33 -6.71
CA GLY A 53 1.86 1.76 -6.86
C GLY A 53 1.21 2.54 -5.76
N TRP A 54 1.46 3.84 -5.85
CA TRP A 54 0.99 4.83 -4.90
C TRP A 54 0.05 5.80 -5.62
N ILE A 55 -1.05 6.09 -4.96
CA ILE A 55 -2.04 7.09 -5.35
C ILE A 55 -2.16 8.06 -4.18
N ARG A 56 -2.32 9.35 -4.44
CA ARG A 56 -2.75 10.31 -3.43
C ARG A 56 -4.13 10.87 -3.75
N LYS A 57 -4.96 11.01 -2.72
CA LYS A 57 -6.29 11.58 -2.76
C LYS A 57 -6.32 12.88 -1.98
N PHE A 58 -6.61 13.96 -2.68
CA PHE A 58 -6.76 15.29 -2.09
C PHE A 58 -8.15 15.47 -1.44
N PRO A 59 -8.29 16.45 -0.54
CA PRO A 59 -9.59 16.98 -0.17
C PRO A 59 -10.41 17.32 -1.43
N GLY A 60 -11.70 16.94 -1.45
CA GLY A 60 -12.55 17.13 -2.64
C GLY A 60 -12.49 16.00 -3.69
N ASN A 61 -11.95 14.83 -3.34
CA ASN A 61 -11.95 13.60 -4.16
C ASN A 61 -11.08 13.61 -5.43
N LYS A 62 -10.25 14.63 -5.65
CA LYS A 62 -9.23 14.57 -6.70
C LYS A 62 -8.21 13.47 -6.36
N MET A 63 -8.00 12.53 -7.28
CA MET A 63 -6.97 11.51 -7.16
C MET A 63 -5.82 11.81 -8.13
N GLU A 64 -4.61 11.48 -7.72
CA GLU A 64 -3.43 11.58 -8.56
C GLU A 64 -2.57 10.32 -8.39
N TRP A 65 -2.25 9.68 -9.52
CA TRP A 65 -1.26 8.61 -9.56
C TRP A 65 0.13 9.18 -9.33
N ILE A 66 0.93 8.55 -8.46
CA ILE A 66 2.29 8.99 -8.12
C ILE A 66 3.33 8.20 -8.92
N GLY A 67 3.18 6.88 -8.94
CA GLY A 67 4.15 5.98 -9.51
C GLY A 67 3.84 4.53 -9.19
N HIS A 68 4.55 3.61 -9.84
CA HIS A 68 4.51 2.19 -9.52
C HIS A 68 5.88 1.54 -9.63
N ILE A 69 6.03 0.39 -9.00
CA ILE A 69 7.15 -0.55 -9.12
C ILE A 69 6.62 -1.91 -9.58
N SER A 70 7.27 -2.49 -10.59
CA SER A 70 6.94 -3.83 -11.10
C SER A 70 7.53 -4.94 -10.23
N TYR A 71 7.09 -6.16 -10.49
CA TYR A 71 7.67 -7.37 -9.90
C TYR A 71 9.16 -7.56 -10.25
N SER A 72 9.65 -7.02 -11.37
CA SER A 72 11.07 -7.02 -11.74
C SER A 72 11.85 -5.84 -11.14
N GLY A 73 11.16 -4.86 -10.56
CA GLY A 73 11.76 -3.71 -9.87
C GLY A 73 11.85 -2.46 -10.74
N SER A 74 11.36 -2.54 -11.97
CA SER A 74 11.23 -1.39 -12.85
C SER A 74 10.21 -0.40 -12.29
N THR A 75 10.55 0.88 -12.30
CA THR A 75 9.68 1.95 -11.78
C THR A 75 9.17 2.86 -12.89
N SER A 76 7.92 3.28 -12.78
CA SER A 76 7.35 4.38 -13.58
C SER A 76 6.78 5.45 -12.64
N TYR A 77 6.90 6.70 -13.05
CA TYR A 77 6.60 7.86 -12.21
C TYR A 77 5.70 8.86 -12.94
N ASN A 78 4.83 9.52 -12.19
CA ASN A 78 4.12 10.70 -12.67
C ASN A 78 5.15 11.78 -13.05
N PRO A 79 5.16 12.27 -14.31
CA PRO A 79 6.14 13.26 -14.77
C PRO A 79 6.25 14.50 -13.87
N SER A 80 5.13 14.97 -13.30
CA SER A 80 5.06 16.15 -12.43
C SER A 80 5.75 15.95 -11.07
N LEU A 81 5.95 14.69 -10.64
CA LEU A 81 6.54 14.34 -9.34
C LEU A 81 7.90 13.67 -9.47
N LYS A 82 8.27 13.22 -10.67
CA LYS A 82 9.45 12.38 -10.96
C LYS A 82 10.76 12.89 -10.35
N SER A 83 10.95 14.21 -10.25
CA SER A 83 12.18 14.81 -9.70
C SER A 83 12.29 14.69 -8.16
N ARG A 84 11.19 14.39 -7.47
CA ARG A 84 11.13 14.38 -6.00
C ARG A 84 10.77 13.01 -5.41
N ILE A 85 10.35 12.05 -6.22
CA ILE A 85 9.88 10.74 -5.73
C ILE A 85 10.86 9.60 -6.01
N SER A 86 10.85 8.61 -5.12
CA SER A 86 11.48 7.30 -5.33
C SER A 86 10.56 6.21 -4.78
N ILE A 87 10.38 5.13 -5.56
CA ILE A 87 9.64 3.95 -5.11
C ILE A 87 10.61 2.78 -5.04
N THR A 88 10.65 2.11 -3.90
CA THR A 88 11.54 0.96 -3.65
C THR A 88 10.76 -0.18 -3.03
N ARG A 89 11.39 -1.35 -2.84
CA ARG A 89 10.75 -2.51 -2.21
C ARG A 89 11.71 -3.40 -1.46
N ASP A 90 11.17 -4.11 -0.48
CA ASP A 90 11.82 -5.14 0.30
C ASP A 90 11.00 -6.43 0.18
N THR A 91 11.47 -7.34 -0.67
CA THR A 91 10.79 -8.62 -0.96
C THR A 91 10.83 -9.58 0.23
N SER A 92 11.82 -9.43 1.13
CA SER A 92 11.91 -10.27 2.33
C SER A 92 10.82 -9.93 3.35
N LYS A 93 10.34 -8.69 3.35
CA LYS A 93 9.26 -8.20 4.21
C LYS A 93 7.92 -8.08 3.51
N ASN A 94 7.86 -8.39 2.22
CA ASN A 94 6.67 -8.20 1.39
C ASN A 94 6.14 -6.75 1.44
N GLN A 95 7.06 -5.78 1.38
CA GLN A 95 6.79 -4.36 1.51
C GLN A 95 7.31 -3.55 0.31
N PHE A 96 6.63 -2.45 0.01
CA PHE A 96 7.14 -1.43 -0.91
C PHE A 96 6.96 -0.03 -0.33
N PHE A 97 7.80 0.90 -0.75
CA PHE A 97 7.99 2.20 -0.10
C PHE A 97 7.84 3.36 -1.08
N LEU A 98 7.34 4.49 -0.59
CA LEU A 98 7.39 5.77 -1.28
C LEU A 98 8.27 6.73 -0.48
N GLN A 99 9.27 7.30 -1.12
CA GLN A 99 9.99 8.46 -0.64
C GLN A 99 9.56 9.68 -1.47
N LEU A 100 9.11 10.75 -0.82
CA LEU A 100 8.84 12.05 -1.44
C LEU A 100 9.70 13.10 -0.75
N ASN A 101 10.61 13.70 -1.50
CA ASN A 101 11.54 14.70 -0.98
C ASN A 101 10.98 16.12 -1.16
N SER A 102 11.47 17.04 -0.34
CA SER A 102 11.11 18.47 -0.41
C SER A 102 9.59 18.67 -0.42
N VAL A 103 8.93 18.14 0.61
CA VAL A 103 7.47 18.20 0.76
C VAL A 103 7.00 19.65 0.85
N THR A 104 5.89 19.93 0.16
CA THR A 104 5.21 21.23 0.13
C THR A 104 3.79 21.11 0.66
N THR A 105 3.10 22.23 0.85
CA THR A 105 1.67 22.24 1.23
C THR A 105 0.80 21.57 0.16
N GLU A 106 1.20 21.63 -1.13
CA GLU A 106 0.52 20.95 -2.24
C GLU A 106 0.59 19.42 -2.16
N ASP A 107 1.48 18.86 -1.35
CA ASP A 107 1.60 17.41 -1.17
C ASP A 107 0.68 16.88 -0.06
N THR A 108 -0.14 17.74 0.56
CA THR A 108 -1.10 17.37 1.60
C THR A 108 -2.25 16.56 1.00
N ALA A 109 -2.25 15.26 1.26
CA ALA A 109 -3.24 14.31 0.75
C ALA A 109 -3.25 13.03 1.60
N THR A 110 -4.27 12.20 1.41
CA THR A 110 -4.23 10.80 1.87
C THR A 110 -3.55 9.95 0.82
N TYR A 111 -2.56 9.16 1.23
CA TYR A 111 -1.79 8.30 0.34
C TYR A 111 -2.29 6.86 0.48
N TYR A 112 -2.46 6.19 -0.65
CA TYR A 112 -2.97 4.84 -0.75
C TYR A 112 -2.05 3.98 -1.60
N CYS A 113 -1.91 2.73 -1.18
CA CYS A 113 -1.34 1.67 -1.99
C CYS A 113 -2.38 1.15 -2.97
N ALA A 114 -1.90 0.71 -4.14
CA ALA A 114 -2.73 0.01 -5.10
C ALA A 114 -1.95 -1.12 -5.77
N ARG A 115 -2.67 -2.19 -6.10
CA ARG A 115 -2.20 -3.25 -6.99
C ARG A 115 -2.65 -2.91 -8.42
N TYR A 116 -1.73 -2.93 -9.37
CA TYR A 116 -2.01 -2.68 -10.78
C TYR A 116 -1.80 -3.94 -11.60
N THR A 117 -2.85 -4.46 -12.23
CA THR A 117 -2.68 -5.35 -13.38
C THR A 117 -2.26 -4.50 -14.58
N VAL A 118 -1.41 -5.03 -15.46
CA VAL A 118 -0.95 -4.35 -16.66
C VAL A 118 -2.15 -3.71 -17.38
N TRP A 119 -2.22 -2.39 -17.41
CA TRP A 119 -3.08 -1.68 -18.35
C TRP A 119 -2.27 -1.64 -19.65
N SER A 120 -2.47 -2.64 -20.51
CA SER A 120 -2.08 -2.51 -21.91
C SER A 120 -2.97 -1.48 -22.59
#